data_AF-A0A6P0FMC4-F1
#
_entry.id   AF-A0A6P0FMC4-F1
#
_cell.length_a   1.000
_cell.length_b   1.000
_cell.length_c   1.000
_cell.angle_alpha   90.00
_cell.angle_beta   90.00
_cell.angle_gamma   90.00
#
_symmetry.space_group_name_H-M   'P 1'
#
loop_
_entity.id
_entity.type
_entity.pdbx_description
1 polymer ?
#
loop_
_entity_poly.entity_id
_entity_poly.type
_entity_poly.pdbx_seq_one_letter_code
_entity_poly.pdbx_strand_id
1 'polypeptide(L)'
;MSVELQGRVEGPWLTAAREPRVPIPDRGRNPVTIGEFLGKNGLSGLGFLASKTGWDDICSAARLQKLRNNTLVTANFGDETKFLEALKQLTATGVKGLVIARGGGERLETIGDSRNVTRALIETGLPFYAALGHANDVLLLDKHADDVFLTPSDFGHRLRDCLDAAQEAEDARTEASDAEDKLIQLSTKLDRRESELDETRRHLGELLQQSKLDSQGLKAELRQWKMFAAVAGACMFLLLLWLAMR
;
A
#
# COMPACT_ATOMS: atom_id res chain seq x y z
N MET A 1 -39.81 -14.22 -24.78
CA MET A 1 -41.04 -14.15 -23.97
C MET A 1 -41.57 -12.72 -24.06
N SER A 2 -42.71 -12.52 -24.71
CA SER A 2 -43.40 -11.22 -24.79
C SER A 2 -44.43 -11.16 -23.67
N VAL A 3 -44.39 -10.10 -22.87
CA VAL A 3 -45.42 -9.80 -21.87
C VAL A 3 -46.44 -8.89 -22.55
N GLU A 4 -47.67 -9.36 -22.69
CA GLU A 4 -48.79 -8.59 -23.22
C GLU A 4 -49.64 -8.12 -22.02
N LEU A 5 -49.70 -6.81 -21.79
CA LEU A 5 -50.55 -6.23 -20.77
C LEU A 5 -51.92 -5.94 -21.37
N GLN A 6 -52.94 -6.69 -20.94
CA GLN A 6 -54.33 -6.45 -21.31
C GLN A 6 -55.06 -5.72 -20.18
N GLY A 7 -55.60 -4.55 -20.48
CA GLY A 7 -56.39 -3.74 -19.56
C GLY A 7 -57.34 -2.81 -20.31
N ARG A 8 -58.52 -2.57 -19.75
CA ARG A 8 -59.48 -1.60 -20.27
C ARG A 8 -59.17 -0.23 -19.65
N VAL A 9 -58.83 0.76 -20.48
CA VAL A 9 -58.64 2.15 -20.03
C VAL A 9 -60.02 2.76 -19.81
N GLU A 10 -60.32 3.15 -18.57
CA GLU A 10 -61.51 3.95 -18.26
C GLU A 10 -61.13 5.42 -18.18
N GLY A 11 -61.57 6.20 -19.17
CA GLY A 11 -61.33 7.64 -19.27
C GLY A 11 -60.59 8.06 -20.54
N PRO A 12 -60.58 9.37 -20.87
CA PRO A 12 -59.86 9.89 -22.02
C PRO A 12 -58.35 9.70 -21.84
N TRP A 13 -57.69 9.16 -22.86
CA TRP A 13 -56.24 9.08 -22.92
C TRP A 13 -55.67 10.49 -23.11
N LEU A 14 -55.31 11.14 -22.00
CA LEU A 14 -54.62 12.42 -22.03
C LEU A 14 -53.12 12.13 -22.20
N THR A 15 -52.62 12.28 -23.43
CA THR A 15 -51.18 12.38 -23.66
C THR A 15 -50.68 13.63 -22.93
N ALA A 16 -50.12 13.45 -21.74
CA ALA A 16 -49.34 14.49 -21.10
C ALA A 16 -48.23 14.91 -22.07
N ALA A 17 -48.07 16.22 -22.29
CA ALA A 17 -46.94 16.73 -23.06
C ALA A 17 -45.67 16.17 -22.43
N ARG A 18 -44.91 15.40 -23.20
CA ARG A 18 -43.69 14.77 -22.71
C ARG A 18 -42.71 15.92 -22.44
N GLU A 19 -42.46 16.22 -21.17
CA GLU A 19 -41.48 17.25 -20.83
C GLU A 19 -40.15 16.93 -21.54
N PRO A 20 -39.45 17.95 -22.08
CA PRO A 20 -38.16 17.75 -22.72
C PRO A 20 -37.22 17.07 -21.72
N ARG A 21 -36.83 15.82 -22.00
CA ARG A 21 -35.88 15.12 -21.15
C ARG A 21 -34.52 15.75 -21.33
N VAL A 22 -34.00 16.39 -20.28
CA VAL A 22 -32.59 16.78 -20.24
C VAL A 22 -31.75 15.51 -20.43
N PRO A 23 -30.93 15.43 -21.49
CA PRO A 23 -30.06 14.29 -21.71
C PRO A 23 -28.94 14.31 -20.66
N ILE A 24 -28.66 13.14 -20.09
CA ILE A 24 -27.52 12.96 -19.18
C ILE A 24 -26.34 12.53 -20.05
N PRO A 25 -25.24 13.30 -20.09
CA PRO A 25 -24.09 12.96 -20.91
C PRO A 25 -23.42 11.67 -20.40
N ASP A 26 -22.79 10.93 -21.32
CA ASP A 26 -21.89 9.85 -20.93
C ASP A 26 -20.62 10.47 -20.33
N ARG A 27 -20.11 9.83 -19.27
CA ARG A 27 -18.87 10.23 -18.59
C ARG A 27 -17.64 9.93 -19.43
N GLY A 28 -17.71 8.95 -20.34
CA GLY A 28 -16.59 8.57 -21.21
C GLY A 28 -15.35 8.07 -20.47
N ARG A 29 -15.47 7.73 -19.18
CA ARG A 29 -14.39 7.21 -18.32
C ARG A 29 -14.94 6.19 -17.33
N ASN A 30 -14.07 5.30 -16.86
CA ASN A 30 -14.41 4.37 -15.79
C ASN A 30 -14.64 5.13 -14.46
N PRO A 31 -15.57 4.66 -13.61
CA PRO A 31 -15.70 5.13 -12.23
C PRO A 31 -14.37 5.00 -11.48
N VAL A 32 -14.05 6.00 -10.65
CA VAL A 32 -12.85 6.01 -9.81
C VAL A 32 -13.28 5.86 -8.35
N THR A 33 -12.89 4.79 -7.69
CA THR A 33 -13.27 4.57 -6.29
C THR A 33 -12.63 5.61 -5.38
N ILE A 34 -13.21 5.83 -4.19
CA ILE A 34 -12.64 6.80 -3.24
C ILE A 34 -11.20 6.44 -2.83
N GLY A 35 -10.89 5.15 -2.70
CA GLY A 35 -9.54 4.68 -2.35
C GLY A 35 -8.52 4.98 -3.45
N GLU A 36 -8.85 4.69 -4.72
CA GLU A 36 -8.00 5.02 -5.87
C GLU A 36 -7.76 6.53 -5.99
N PHE A 37 -8.81 7.32 -5.76
CA PHE A 37 -8.69 8.77 -5.76
C PHE A 37 -7.74 9.28 -4.68
N LEU A 38 -7.89 8.80 -3.45
CA LEU A 38 -7.05 9.19 -2.32
C LEU A 38 -5.59 8.80 -2.53
N GLY A 39 -5.34 7.61 -3.10
CA GLY A 39 -3.98 7.18 -3.43
C GLY A 39 -3.29 8.08 -4.47
N LYS A 40 -4.05 8.69 -5.39
CA LYS A 40 -3.49 9.55 -6.44
C LYS A 40 -3.42 11.03 -6.08
N ASN A 41 -4.45 11.56 -5.41
CA ASN A 41 -4.61 13.01 -5.20
C ASN A 41 -4.50 13.42 -3.73
N GLY A 42 -4.52 12.45 -2.81
CA GLY A 42 -4.59 12.69 -1.37
C GLY A 42 -5.92 13.29 -0.92
N LEU A 43 -6.03 13.48 0.40
CA LEU A 43 -7.25 14.02 1.00
C LEU A 43 -7.53 15.46 0.55
N SER A 44 -6.50 16.31 0.44
CA SER A 44 -6.63 17.73 0.09
C SER A 44 -7.18 17.98 -1.31
N GLY A 45 -7.16 16.98 -2.19
CA GLY A 45 -7.77 17.05 -3.52
C GLY A 45 -9.30 17.00 -3.51
N LEU A 46 -9.93 16.61 -2.40
CA LEU A 46 -11.39 16.55 -2.27
C LEU A 46 -12.00 17.90 -1.90
N GLY A 47 -13.02 18.29 -2.67
CA GLY A 47 -13.96 19.34 -2.34
C GLY A 47 -15.29 18.78 -1.85
N PHE A 48 -15.94 19.47 -0.92
CA PHE A 48 -17.18 19.03 -0.29
C PHE A 48 -18.32 19.99 -0.59
N LEU A 49 -19.40 19.48 -1.20
CA LEU A 49 -20.73 20.08 -1.24
C LEU A 49 -21.59 19.37 -0.21
N ALA A 50 -21.68 19.95 0.98
CA ALA A 50 -22.35 19.29 2.08
C ALA A 50 -23.39 20.14 2.79
N SER A 51 -24.42 19.51 3.36
CA SER A 51 -25.24 20.16 4.38
C SER A 51 -24.40 20.31 5.66
N LYS A 52 -24.75 21.25 6.53
CA LYS A 52 -24.04 21.40 7.82
C LYS A 52 -23.99 20.09 8.59
N THR A 53 -25.14 19.42 8.72
CA THR A 53 -25.27 18.12 9.38
C THR A 53 -24.44 17.04 8.68
N GLY A 54 -24.51 16.94 7.34
CA GLY A 54 -23.75 15.94 6.60
C GLY A 54 -22.24 16.14 6.74
N TRP A 55 -21.78 17.39 6.78
CA TRP A 55 -20.38 17.70 7.04
C TRP A 55 -19.94 17.32 8.45
N ASP A 56 -20.76 17.65 9.46
CA ASP A 56 -20.48 17.31 10.86
C ASP A 56 -20.44 15.78 11.06
N ASP A 57 -21.33 15.04 10.41
CA ASP A 57 -21.38 13.57 10.41
C ASP A 57 -20.09 12.97 9.81
N ILE A 58 -19.68 13.44 8.62
CA ILE A 58 -18.42 13.00 7.99
C ILE A 58 -17.24 13.28 8.92
N CYS A 59 -17.14 14.49 9.46
CA CYS A 59 -16.04 14.88 10.34
C CYS A 59 -15.99 14.02 11.61
N SER A 60 -17.15 13.74 12.19
CA SER A 60 -17.30 12.93 13.41
C SER A 60 -16.92 11.48 13.15
N ALA A 61 -17.40 10.88 12.05
CA ALA A 61 -17.12 9.50 11.68
C ALA A 61 -15.67 9.28 11.24
N ALA A 62 -15.13 10.18 10.40
CA ALA A 62 -13.77 10.09 9.92
C ALA A 62 -12.73 10.30 11.04
N ARG A 63 -13.03 11.17 12.02
CA ARG A 63 -12.11 11.56 13.11
C ARG A 63 -10.76 12.12 12.63
N LEU A 64 -10.73 12.68 11.42
CA LEU A 64 -9.52 13.21 10.78
C LEU A 64 -9.42 14.72 11.02
N GLN A 65 -8.44 15.18 11.80
CA GLN A 65 -8.24 16.62 11.98
C GLN A 65 -7.94 17.34 10.65
N LYS A 66 -7.13 16.70 9.79
CA LYS A 66 -6.75 17.23 8.47
C LYS A 66 -7.95 17.47 7.55
N LEU A 67 -9.04 16.70 7.71
CA LEU A 67 -10.25 16.84 6.92
C LEU A 67 -10.89 18.23 7.09
N ARG A 68 -10.75 18.85 8.27
CA ARG A 68 -11.30 20.19 8.52
C ARG A 68 -10.63 21.29 7.70
N ASN A 69 -9.47 21.01 7.11
CA ASN A 69 -8.74 21.93 6.26
C ASN A 69 -9.14 21.81 4.78
N ASN A 70 -10.01 20.85 4.44
CA ASN A 70 -10.49 20.68 3.07
C ASN A 70 -11.45 21.80 2.65
N THR A 71 -11.55 21.99 1.33
CA THR A 71 -12.49 22.95 0.77
C THR A 71 -13.93 22.46 0.96
N LEU A 72 -14.70 23.19 1.75
CA LEU A 72 -16.13 22.97 1.97
C LEU A 72 -16.92 24.15 1.42
N VAL A 73 -17.97 23.85 0.66
CA VAL A 73 -19.05 24.78 0.35
C VAL A 73 -20.34 24.20 0.88
N THR A 74 -20.99 24.91 1.80
CA THR A 74 -22.29 24.48 2.34
C THR A 74 -23.34 24.61 1.24
N ALA A 75 -23.89 23.48 0.80
CA ALA A 75 -24.85 23.44 -0.30
C ALA A 75 -26.31 23.45 0.18
N ASN A 76 -27.19 24.04 -0.62
CA ASN A 76 -28.63 23.98 -0.38
C ASN A 76 -29.23 22.79 -1.14
N PHE A 77 -29.74 21.79 -0.42
CA PHE A 77 -30.32 20.59 -1.01
C PHE A 77 -31.82 20.68 -1.33
N GLY A 78 -32.44 21.83 -1.07
CA GLY A 78 -33.85 22.09 -1.41
C GLY A 78 -34.03 23.04 -2.59
N ASP A 79 -32.93 23.53 -3.19
CA ASP A 79 -32.95 24.51 -4.27
C ASP A 79 -31.84 24.20 -5.28
N GLU A 80 -32.24 23.70 -6.45
CA GLU A 80 -31.34 23.31 -7.54
C GLU A 80 -30.44 24.47 -7.98
N THR A 81 -30.96 25.69 -8.06
CA THR A 81 -30.20 26.85 -8.57
C THR A 81 -29.05 27.17 -7.62
N LYS A 82 -29.34 27.23 -6.32
CA LYS A 82 -28.33 27.47 -5.27
C LYS A 82 -27.32 26.33 -5.17
N PHE A 83 -27.76 25.09 -5.39
CA PHE A 83 -26.85 23.95 -5.44
C PHE A 83 -25.84 24.08 -6.59
N LEU A 84 -26.32 24.45 -7.78
CA LEU A 84 -25.46 24.64 -8.96
C LEU A 84 -24.50 25.83 -8.80
N GLU A 85 -24.92 26.91 -8.12
CA GLU A 85 -24.03 28.01 -7.75
C GLU A 85 -22.91 27.55 -6.80
N ALA A 86 -23.27 26.76 -5.78
CA ALA A 86 -22.30 26.17 -4.85
C ALA A 86 -21.32 25.23 -5.57
N LEU A 87 -21.79 24.43 -6.53
CA LEU A 87 -20.94 23.57 -7.37
C LEU A 87 -19.95 24.40 -8.20
N LYS A 88 -20.39 25.50 -8.81
CA LYS A 88 -19.51 26.42 -9.55
C LYS A 88 -18.47 27.06 -8.64
N GLN A 89 -18.87 27.48 -7.43
CA GLN A 89 -17.95 28.03 -6.44
C GLN A 89 -16.88 27.01 -6.04
N LEU A 90 -17.29 25.77 -5.77
CA LEU A 90 -16.36 24.72 -5.35
C LEU A 90 -15.40 24.32 -6.48
N THR A 91 -15.90 24.12 -7.69
CA THR A 91 -15.06 23.74 -8.84
C THR A 91 -14.03 24.82 -9.19
N ALA A 92 -14.36 26.10 -8.98
CA ALA A 92 -13.42 27.21 -9.18
C ALA A 92 -12.22 27.20 -8.22
N THR A 93 -12.26 26.46 -7.11
CA THR A 93 -11.11 26.37 -6.18
C THR A 93 -10.02 25.41 -6.65
N GLY A 94 -10.25 24.67 -7.74
CA GLY A 94 -9.26 23.77 -8.35
C GLY A 94 -9.18 22.36 -7.74
N VAL A 95 -10.21 21.97 -6.97
CA VAL A 95 -10.38 20.60 -6.44
C VAL A 95 -10.33 19.55 -7.56
N LYS A 96 -9.92 18.34 -7.18
CA LYS A 96 -9.75 17.20 -8.11
C LYS A 96 -10.88 16.19 -8.05
N GLY A 97 -11.68 16.22 -6.98
CA GLY A 97 -12.85 15.38 -6.79
C GLY A 97 -13.90 16.07 -5.93
N LEU A 98 -15.14 15.62 -6.03
CA LEU A 98 -16.29 16.21 -5.37
C LEU A 98 -16.98 15.21 -4.44
N VAL A 99 -17.32 15.63 -3.25
CA VAL A 99 -18.16 14.86 -2.32
C VAL A 99 -19.47 15.59 -2.16
N ILE A 100 -20.59 14.91 -2.42
CA ILE A 100 -21.92 15.45 -2.28
C ILE A 100 -22.57 14.74 -1.10
N ALA A 101 -22.70 15.44 0.03
CA ALA A 101 -23.11 14.82 1.28
C ALA A 101 -24.26 15.56 1.94
N ARG A 102 -25.28 14.83 2.35
CA ARG A 102 -26.47 15.44 2.96
C ARG A 102 -26.86 14.65 4.20
N GLY A 103 -26.75 15.29 5.37
CA GLY A 103 -27.22 14.74 6.63
C GLY A 103 -28.64 15.22 6.97
N GLY A 104 -29.53 14.27 7.28
CA GLY A 104 -30.88 14.49 7.82
C GLY A 104 -31.92 15.17 6.91
N GLY A 105 -33.21 14.88 7.13
CA GLY A 105 -34.36 15.59 6.54
C GLY A 105 -35.07 14.87 5.38
N GLU A 106 -36.17 15.45 4.89
CA GLU A 106 -36.95 14.94 3.74
C GLU A 106 -36.53 15.61 2.42
N ARG A 107 -37.08 15.16 1.27
CA ARG A 107 -36.89 15.76 -0.08
C ARG A 107 -35.50 15.64 -0.72
N LEU A 108 -34.87 14.48 -0.55
CA LEU A 108 -33.60 14.10 -1.21
C LEU A 108 -33.67 14.23 -2.73
N GLU A 109 -34.84 13.96 -3.30
CA GLU A 109 -35.09 13.88 -4.75
C GLU A 109 -34.85 15.21 -5.48
N THR A 110 -34.95 16.35 -4.78
CA THR A 110 -34.73 17.68 -5.37
C THR A 110 -33.36 17.80 -6.02
N ILE A 111 -32.33 17.23 -5.39
CA ILE A 111 -30.97 17.18 -5.92
C ILE A 111 -30.62 15.76 -6.39
N GLY A 112 -31.03 14.76 -5.61
CA GLY A 112 -30.86 13.33 -5.87
C GLY A 112 -31.36 12.88 -7.24
N ASP A 113 -32.53 13.36 -7.66
CA ASP A 113 -33.18 12.97 -8.92
C ASP A 113 -33.15 14.07 -9.98
N SER A 114 -32.48 15.19 -9.71
CA SER A 114 -32.32 16.25 -10.68
C SER A 114 -31.37 15.84 -11.80
N ARG A 115 -31.92 15.78 -13.02
CA ARG A 115 -31.15 15.59 -14.26
C ARG A 115 -30.20 16.76 -14.51
N ASN A 116 -30.58 17.98 -14.13
CA ASN A 116 -29.75 19.16 -14.30
C ASN A 116 -28.53 19.11 -13.40
N VAL A 117 -28.70 18.74 -12.13
CA VAL A 117 -27.60 18.53 -11.19
C VAL A 117 -26.69 17.41 -11.68
N THR A 118 -27.27 16.26 -12.03
CA THR A 118 -26.51 15.10 -12.51
C THR A 118 -25.68 15.45 -13.74
N ARG A 119 -26.29 16.11 -14.74
CA ARG A 119 -25.59 16.60 -15.93
C ARG A 119 -24.46 17.56 -15.56
N ALA A 120 -24.73 18.56 -14.73
CA ALA A 120 -23.73 19.56 -14.35
C ALA A 120 -22.54 18.91 -13.64
N LEU A 121 -22.77 17.92 -12.77
CA LEU A 121 -21.71 17.16 -12.09
C LEU A 121 -20.86 16.36 -13.09
N ILE A 122 -21.48 15.68 -14.05
CA ILE A 122 -20.75 14.94 -15.11
C ILE A 122 -19.93 15.90 -15.98
N GLU A 123 -20.53 17.02 -16.38
CA GLU A 123 -19.88 18.04 -17.23
C GLU A 123 -18.67 18.69 -16.55
N THR A 124 -18.54 18.62 -15.21
CA THR A 124 -17.29 19.06 -14.54
C THR A 124 -16.07 18.22 -14.93
N GLY A 125 -16.28 16.99 -15.39
CA GLY A 125 -15.22 16.02 -15.66
C GLY A 125 -14.54 15.43 -14.42
N LEU A 126 -14.91 15.89 -13.21
CA LEU A 126 -14.34 15.43 -11.96
C LEU A 126 -15.00 14.13 -11.48
N PRO A 127 -14.28 13.25 -10.77
CA PRO A 127 -14.90 12.21 -9.97
C PRO A 127 -15.76 12.81 -8.87
N PHE A 128 -16.96 12.28 -8.70
CA PHE A 128 -17.86 12.67 -7.62
C PHE A 128 -18.42 11.49 -6.85
N TYR A 129 -18.60 11.69 -5.55
CA TYR A 129 -19.06 10.69 -4.60
C TYR A 129 -20.36 11.14 -3.95
N ALA A 130 -21.33 10.25 -3.86
CA ALA A 130 -22.64 10.56 -3.30
C ALA A 130 -22.80 9.95 -1.90
N ALA A 131 -23.20 10.77 -0.93
CA ALA A 131 -23.51 10.36 0.44
C ALA A 131 -24.78 11.10 0.89
N LEU A 132 -25.88 10.89 0.16
CA LEU A 132 -27.11 11.68 0.31
C LEU A 132 -28.10 11.09 1.33
N GLY A 133 -28.12 9.76 1.51
CA GLY A 133 -28.89 8.95 2.50
C GLY A 133 -30.42 9.12 2.49
N HIS A 134 -31.25 8.07 2.43
CA HIS A 134 -31.36 6.94 3.37
C HIS A 134 -31.19 5.57 2.70
N ALA A 135 -31.09 4.51 3.50
CA ALA A 135 -30.78 3.14 3.05
C ALA A 135 -31.73 2.51 2.01
N ASN A 136 -32.90 3.11 1.80
CA ASN A 136 -33.92 2.58 0.90
C ASN A 136 -34.11 3.41 -0.38
N ASP A 137 -33.45 4.57 -0.50
CA ASP A 137 -33.63 5.48 -1.63
C ASP A 137 -32.50 5.25 -2.64
N VAL A 138 -32.85 4.91 -3.89
CA VAL A 138 -31.90 4.84 -5.00
C VAL A 138 -32.15 6.03 -5.90
N LEU A 139 -31.31 7.05 -5.77
CA LEU A 139 -31.47 8.33 -6.47
C LEU A 139 -30.78 8.27 -7.85
N LEU A 140 -31.15 9.18 -8.74
CA LEU A 140 -30.49 9.32 -10.04
C LEU A 140 -28.99 9.58 -9.88
N LEU A 141 -28.59 10.41 -8.92
CA LEU A 141 -27.19 10.72 -8.63
C LEU A 141 -26.38 9.49 -8.27
N ASP A 142 -26.97 8.53 -7.55
CA ASP A 142 -26.27 7.31 -7.13
C ASP A 142 -25.86 6.46 -8.35
N LYS A 143 -26.71 6.42 -9.38
CA LYS A 143 -26.42 5.69 -10.64
C LYS A 143 -25.28 6.29 -11.43
N HIS A 144 -24.99 7.56 -11.17
CA HIS A 144 -23.99 8.32 -11.90
C HIS A 144 -22.82 8.74 -11.02
N ALA A 145 -22.73 8.36 -9.75
CA ALA A 145 -21.57 8.65 -8.92
C ALA A 145 -20.41 7.69 -9.23
N ASP A 146 -19.19 8.10 -8.92
CA ASP A 146 -18.02 7.22 -8.99
C ASP A 146 -18.01 6.20 -7.85
N ASP A 147 -18.55 6.58 -6.70
CA ASP A 147 -18.76 5.72 -5.53
C ASP A 147 -19.96 6.27 -4.73
N VAL A 148 -20.72 5.37 -4.11
CA VAL A 148 -21.97 5.70 -3.41
C VAL A 148 -21.91 5.21 -1.98
N PHE A 149 -22.33 6.06 -1.06
CA PHE A 149 -22.32 5.82 0.37
C PHE A 149 -23.72 5.99 0.92
N LEU A 150 -24.10 5.04 1.77
CA LEU A 150 -25.43 4.96 2.35
C LEU A 150 -25.75 6.19 3.20
N THR A 151 -24.75 6.70 3.94
CA THR A 151 -24.87 7.92 4.75
C THR A 151 -23.58 8.74 4.71
N PRO A 152 -23.63 10.03 5.07
CA PRO A 152 -22.41 10.84 5.29
C PRO A 152 -21.45 10.20 6.31
N SER A 153 -21.95 9.55 7.35
CA SER A 153 -21.13 8.84 8.34
C SER A 153 -20.39 7.65 7.71
N ASP A 154 -21.06 6.87 6.87
CA ASP A 154 -20.45 5.73 6.18
C ASP A 154 -19.33 6.19 5.24
N PHE A 155 -19.53 7.32 4.56
CA PHE A 155 -18.46 7.95 3.80
C PHE A 155 -17.28 8.35 4.69
N GLY A 156 -17.55 8.95 5.85
CA GLY A 156 -16.51 9.30 6.82
C GLY A 156 -15.71 8.09 7.32
N HIS A 157 -16.38 6.97 7.63
CA HIS A 157 -15.71 5.71 7.97
C HIS A 157 -14.88 5.17 6.82
N ARG A 158 -15.43 5.16 5.59
CA ARG A 158 -14.67 4.71 4.42
C ARG A 158 -13.43 5.54 4.17
N LEU A 159 -13.52 6.87 4.32
CA LEU A 159 -12.36 7.75 4.21
C LEU A 159 -11.25 7.38 5.20
N ARG A 160 -11.62 7.08 6.45
CA ARG A 160 -10.68 6.62 7.48
C ARG A 160 -10.01 5.32 7.06
N ASP A 161 -10.80 4.31 6.72
CA ASP A 161 -10.29 2.98 6.35
C ASP A 161 -9.32 3.04 5.17
N CYS A 162 -9.65 3.83 4.14
CA CYS A 162 -8.78 3.99 2.98
C CYS A 162 -7.45 4.67 3.32
N LEU A 163 -7.45 5.64 4.23
CA LEU A 163 -6.22 6.32 4.65
C LEU A 163 -5.37 5.46 5.57
N ASP A 164 -5.99 4.73 6.49
CA ASP A 164 -5.29 3.82 7.38
C ASP A 164 -4.65 2.67 6.58
N ALA A 165 -5.39 2.08 5.63
CA ALA A 165 -4.86 1.06 4.72
C ALA A 165 -3.70 1.57 3.84
N ALA A 166 -3.76 2.85 3.42
CA ALA A 166 -2.66 3.45 2.66
C ALA A 166 -1.40 3.63 3.51
N GLN A 167 -1.56 4.03 4.79
CA GLN A 167 -0.45 4.15 5.73
C GLN A 167 0.15 2.78 6.04
N GLU A 168 -0.68 1.77 6.34
CA GLU A 168 -0.21 0.41 6.60
C GLU A 168 0.59 -0.17 5.42
N ALA A 169 0.16 0.13 4.19
CA ALA A 169 0.87 -0.29 2.98
C ALA A 169 2.23 0.42 2.80
N GLU A 170 2.35 1.68 3.23
CA GLU A 170 3.60 2.44 3.22
C GLU A 170 4.58 1.93 4.29
N ASP A 171 4.07 1.69 5.50
CA ASP A 171 4.85 1.14 6.61
C ASP A 171 5.40 -0.25 6.25
N ALA A 172 4.55 -1.14 5.71
CA ALA A 172 4.96 -2.47 5.27
C ALA A 172 6.03 -2.43 4.15
N ARG A 173 5.96 -1.45 3.24
CA ARG A 173 7.00 -1.27 2.20
C ARG A 173 8.33 -0.82 2.79
N THR A 174 8.28 0.06 3.77
CA THR A 174 9.47 0.54 4.48
C THR A 174 10.12 -0.62 5.24
N GLU A 175 9.32 -1.39 5.98
CA GLU A 175 9.80 -2.58 6.70
C GLU A 175 10.42 -3.63 5.76
N ALA A 176 9.81 -3.85 4.58
CA ALA A 176 10.35 -4.77 3.58
C ALA A 176 11.71 -4.30 3.04
N SER A 177 11.86 -2.99 2.77
CA SER A 177 13.13 -2.41 2.35
C SER A 177 14.21 -2.56 3.42
N ASP A 178 13.88 -2.28 4.69
CA ASP A 178 14.80 -2.44 5.81
C ASP A 178 15.22 -3.90 6.03
N ALA A 179 14.29 -4.84 5.79
CA ALA A 179 14.57 -6.27 5.86
C ALA A 179 15.53 -6.70 4.74
N GLU A 180 15.35 -6.18 3.52
CA GLU A 180 16.24 -6.42 2.38
C GLU A 180 17.67 -5.92 2.67
N ASP A 181 17.81 -4.71 3.18
CA ASP A 181 19.11 -4.14 3.57
C ASP A 181 19.81 -4.99 4.65
N LYS A 182 19.06 -5.49 5.63
CA LYS A 182 19.59 -6.40 6.66
C LYS A 182 20.04 -7.73 6.06
N LEU A 183 19.34 -8.28 5.07
CA LEU A 183 19.74 -9.50 4.38
C LEU A 183 21.06 -9.30 3.63
N ILE A 184 21.24 -8.17 2.95
CA ILE A 184 22.49 -7.81 2.27
C ILE A 184 23.64 -7.65 3.29
N GLN A 185 23.39 -7.02 4.43
CA GLN A 185 24.40 -6.91 5.49
C GLN A 185 24.77 -8.26 6.12
N LEU A 186 23.81 -9.17 6.25
CA LEU A 186 24.06 -10.50 6.77
C LEU A 186 24.82 -11.37 5.76
N SER A 187 24.49 -11.30 4.47
CA SER A 187 25.20 -12.05 3.44
C SER A 187 26.67 -11.64 3.37
N THR A 188 26.94 -10.32 3.36
CA THR A 188 28.32 -9.80 3.36
C THR A 188 29.10 -10.19 4.61
N LYS A 189 28.45 -10.27 5.79
CA LYS A 189 29.07 -10.80 7.01
C LYS A 189 29.38 -12.29 6.90
N LEU A 190 28.48 -13.09 6.31
CA LEU A 190 28.72 -14.51 6.08
C LEU A 190 29.89 -14.74 5.12
N ASP A 191 29.96 -14.01 4.01
CA ASP A 191 31.06 -14.09 3.04
C ASP A 191 32.41 -13.78 3.69
N ARG A 192 32.43 -12.78 4.59
CA ARG A 192 33.63 -12.42 5.36
C ARG A 192 34.02 -13.53 6.33
N ARG A 193 33.06 -14.11 7.05
CA ARG A 193 33.31 -15.23 7.97
C ARG A 193 33.80 -16.48 7.24
N GLU A 194 33.26 -16.75 6.06
CA GLU A 194 33.72 -17.86 5.22
C GLU A 194 35.17 -17.64 4.77
N SER A 195 35.50 -16.42 4.34
CA SER A 195 36.88 -16.06 4.00
C SER A 195 37.84 -16.21 5.20
N GLU A 196 37.45 -15.77 6.40
CA GLU A 196 38.23 -15.94 7.63
C GLU A 196 38.46 -17.42 7.98
N LEU A 197 37.42 -18.27 7.81
CA LEU A 197 37.53 -19.71 8.04
C LEU A 197 38.47 -20.39 7.04
N ASP A 198 38.44 -19.98 5.77
CA ASP A 198 39.32 -20.50 4.74
C ASP A 198 40.78 -20.08 4.96
N GLU A 199 41.04 -18.85 5.38
CA GLU A 199 42.37 -18.40 5.80
C GLU A 199 42.89 -19.22 6.99
N THR A 200 42.04 -19.41 8.00
CA THR A 200 42.39 -20.20 9.19
C THR A 200 42.70 -21.66 8.82
N ARG A 201 41.92 -22.26 7.92
CA ARG A 201 42.16 -23.61 7.40
C ARG A 201 43.50 -23.72 6.66
N ARG A 202 43.85 -22.73 5.83
CA ARG A 202 45.14 -22.68 5.14
C ARG A 202 46.30 -22.61 6.14
N HIS A 203 46.21 -21.70 7.11
CA HIS A 203 47.25 -21.53 8.13
C HIS A 203 47.45 -22.80 8.98
N LEU A 204 46.37 -23.46 9.40
CA LEU A 204 46.46 -24.75 10.10
C LEU A 204 47.11 -25.84 9.23
N GLY A 205 46.80 -25.85 7.92
CA GLY A 205 47.43 -26.76 6.96
C GLY A 205 48.95 -26.56 6.87
N GLU A 206 49.39 -25.32 6.84
CA GLU A 206 50.81 -24.95 6.83
C GLU A 206 51.52 -25.39 8.12
N LEU A 207 50.94 -25.12 9.30
CA LEU A 207 51.48 -25.54 10.58
C LEU A 207 51.60 -27.06 10.70
N LEU A 208 50.61 -27.81 10.21
CA LEU A 208 50.65 -29.27 10.17
C LEU A 208 51.74 -29.78 9.21
N GLN A 209 52.00 -29.09 8.12
CA GLN A 209 53.06 -29.46 7.18
C GLN A 209 54.45 -29.16 7.78
N GLN A 210 54.61 -28.02 8.45
CA GLN A 210 55.84 -27.66 9.15
C GLN A 210 56.15 -28.64 10.29
N SER A 211 55.16 -28.96 11.13
CA SER A 211 55.36 -29.93 12.23
C SER A 211 55.72 -31.33 11.71
N LYS A 212 55.17 -31.73 10.56
CA LYS A 212 55.57 -32.97 9.88
C LYS A 212 57.03 -32.93 9.43
N LEU A 213 57.47 -31.84 8.79
CA LEU A 213 58.86 -31.67 8.36
C LEU A 213 59.82 -31.66 9.56
N ASP A 214 59.50 -30.92 10.62
CA ASP A 214 60.30 -30.88 11.86
C ASP A 214 60.39 -32.27 12.50
N SER A 215 59.28 -33.01 12.56
CA SER A 215 59.27 -34.37 13.08
C SER A 215 60.10 -35.34 12.23
N GLN A 216 60.18 -35.13 10.92
CA GLN A 216 61.04 -35.91 10.02
C GLN A 216 62.52 -35.54 10.21
N GLY A 217 62.83 -34.26 10.38
CA GLY A 217 64.16 -33.76 10.72
C GLY A 217 64.66 -34.35 12.03
N LEU A 218 63.86 -34.26 13.09
CA LEU A 218 64.14 -34.90 14.39
C LEU A 218 64.36 -36.41 14.25
N LYS A 219 63.52 -37.11 13.47
CA LYS A 219 63.72 -38.55 13.20
C LYS A 219 65.02 -38.84 12.47
N ALA A 220 65.46 -37.97 11.55
CA ALA A 220 66.70 -38.11 10.82
C ALA A 220 67.93 -37.87 11.71
N GLU A 221 67.92 -36.82 12.54
CA GLU A 221 68.96 -36.57 13.53
C GLU A 221 69.08 -37.73 14.52
N LEU A 222 67.94 -38.24 15.00
CA LEU A 222 67.93 -39.36 15.93
C LEU A 222 68.48 -40.65 15.29
N ARG A 223 68.35 -40.83 13.97
CA ARG A 223 69.03 -41.90 13.22
C ARG A 223 70.54 -41.67 13.11
N GLN A 224 70.98 -40.45 12.84
CA GLN A 224 72.41 -40.12 12.78
C GLN A 224 73.09 -40.38 14.13
N TRP A 225 72.49 -39.89 15.22
CA TRP A 225 72.96 -40.17 16.58
C TRP A 225 73.03 -41.66 16.89
N LYS A 226 72.01 -42.44 16.49
CA LYS A 226 72.05 -43.90 16.62
C LYS A 226 73.20 -44.54 15.84
N MET A 227 73.51 -44.07 14.63
CA MET A 227 74.66 -44.56 13.86
C MET A 227 75.99 -44.18 14.50
N PHE A 228 76.15 -42.93 14.95
CA PHE A 228 77.36 -42.49 15.65
C PHE A 228 77.60 -43.30 16.92
N ALA A 229 76.55 -43.53 17.72
CA ALA A 229 76.63 -44.38 18.91
C ALA A 229 77.05 -45.83 18.57
N ALA A 230 76.54 -46.41 17.48
CA ALA A 230 76.90 -47.75 17.04
C ALA A 230 78.37 -47.85 16.59
N VAL A 231 78.87 -46.88 15.82
CA VAL A 231 80.27 -46.84 15.37
C VAL A 231 81.21 -46.61 16.56
N ALA A 232 80.90 -45.68 17.46
CA ALA A 232 81.68 -45.45 18.67
C ALA A 232 81.73 -46.71 19.55
N GLY A 233 80.59 -47.40 19.72
CA GLY A 233 80.52 -48.68 20.42
C GLY A 233 81.39 -49.77 19.78
N ALA A 234 81.37 -49.89 18.45
CA ALA A 234 82.20 -50.86 17.72
C ALA A 234 83.71 -50.54 17.82
N CYS A 235 84.10 -49.28 17.68
CA CYS A 235 85.49 -48.85 17.87
C CYS A 235 85.97 -49.12 19.30
N MET A 236 85.14 -48.82 20.30
CA MET A 236 85.46 -49.11 21.71
C MET A 236 85.61 -50.61 21.95
N PHE A 237 84.76 -51.44 21.34
CA PHE A 237 84.86 -52.90 21.42
C PHE A 237 86.16 -53.43 20.78
N LEU A 238 86.54 -52.92 19.60
CA LEU A 238 87.80 -53.25 18.94
C LEU A 238 89.02 -52.82 19.77
N LEU A 239 88.96 -51.64 20.40
CA LEU A 239 90.00 -51.16 21.31
C LEU A 239 90.16 -52.08 22.53
N LEU A 240 89.04 -52.52 23.12
CA LEU A 240 89.05 -53.48 24.23
C LEU A 240 89.63 -54.83 23.81
N LEU A 241 89.27 -55.34 22.62
CA LEU A 241 89.86 -56.56 22.06
C LEU A 241 91.35 -56.42 21.80
N TRP A 242 91.79 -55.28 21.27
CA TRP A 242 93.21 -55.00 21.04
C TRP A 242 94.00 -54.93 22.35
N LEU A 243 93.45 -54.27 23.38
CA LEU A 243 94.05 -54.26 24.72
C LEU A 243 94.13 -55.65 25.34
N ALA A 244 93.11 -56.49 25.14
CA ALA A 244 93.08 -57.85 25.69
C ALA A 244 94.06 -58.82 25.01
N MET A 245 94.49 -58.54 23.78
CA MET A 245 95.46 -59.35 23.02
C MET A 245 96.93 -58.95 23.24
N ARG A 246 97.20 -57.94 24.08
CA ARG A 246 98.55 -57.44 24.38
C ARG A 246 98.99 -57.86 25.77
#